data_AF-A0A7W9ID96-F1
#
_entry.id   AF-A0A7W9ID96-F1
#
_cell.length_a   1.000
_cell.length_b   1.000
_cell.length_c   1.000
_cell.angle_alpha   90.00
_cell.angle_beta   90.00
_cell.angle_gamma   90.00
#
_symmetry.space_group_name_H-M   'P 1'
#
loop_
_entity.id
_entity.type
_entity.pdbx_description
1 polymer ?
#
loop_
_entity_poly.entity_id
_entity_poly.type
_entity_poly.pdbx_seq_one_letter_code
_entity_poly.pdbx_strand_id
1 'polypeptide(L)'
;MNELLTLSEGAVLTHLVTRAELADGVLLAADDLRLWARLADGAGVPLAGGGRVRTSVETGEPVLTGPEGWLAGVEPEQAVALRLRGGAFELSVVALDDVPAERALRVVQEFGEQALDTLRAFAEGLEPSPGVPIDVVVLELLMKAPETFADPLPPLAPLLAGASLELRGGRVGIVGAPWEPESVAGLAPLDVIRLALVRSALRTYGEGADLSKAVTYLSRSDAVLERIADEVEREPLGPALAEALPRTEPAALLLLARSAEGQGRSFEASGLVSEALSLAPELAPAERDAAEYAACRTEPGAPLPERAEHLFRQLLVYAYRPARRRLIEDLVGLSVRVAEPALADLALFEHDVVGEFLDARAEWLRDDEVELLESWRRTPLRLWEVVAVTGEEVTVGEGEERVTLRDPLLSRQAVPGDLMLTRLLGDGSGPHVFGHPFKVDPARAEEMRALLADPVDPYAVAAFFRRPPA
;
A
#
# COMPACT_ATOMS: atom_id res chain seq x y z
N MET A 1 -35.33 -16.01 7.29
CA MET A 1 -35.98 -14.71 7.51
C MET A 1 -36.78 -14.68 8.81
N ASN A 2 -37.71 -15.61 9.05
CA ASN A 2 -38.56 -15.58 10.26
C ASN A 2 -37.77 -15.78 11.57
N GLU A 3 -36.73 -16.63 11.57
CA GLU A 3 -35.86 -16.85 12.74
C GLU A 3 -34.97 -15.64 13.05
N LEU A 4 -34.41 -14.99 12.01
CA LEU A 4 -33.60 -13.78 12.18
C LEU A 4 -34.44 -12.60 12.72
N LEU A 5 -35.67 -12.41 12.21
CA LEU A 5 -36.60 -11.41 12.74
C LEU A 5 -36.93 -11.68 14.21
N THR A 6 -37.16 -12.94 14.57
CA THR A 6 -37.42 -13.33 15.97
C THR A 6 -36.23 -13.06 16.88
N LEU A 7 -35.01 -13.37 16.42
CA LEU A 7 -33.79 -13.17 17.18
C LEU A 7 -33.45 -11.68 17.36
N SER A 8 -33.74 -10.85 16.36
CA SER A 8 -33.46 -9.41 16.40
C SER A 8 -34.60 -8.57 16.99
N GLU A 9 -35.68 -9.19 17.45
CA GLU A 9 -36.83 -8.48 18.02
C GLU A 9 -36.41 -7.68 19.27
N GLY A 10 -36.73 -6.38 19.26
CA GLY A 10 -36.37 -5.43 20.31
C GLY A 10 -34.98 -4.80 20.17
N ALA A 11 -34.13 -5.30 19.27
CA ALA A 11 -32.78 -4.77 19.10
C ALA A 11 -32.78 -3.39 18.41
N VAL A 12 -31.79 -2.58 18.76
CA VAL A 12 -31.58 -1.20 18.30
C VAL A 12 -30.17 -1.07 17.74
N LEU A 13 -30.05 -0.61 16.50
CA LEU A 13 -28.77 -0.18 15.92
C LEU A 13 -28.83 1.31 15.61
N THR A 14 -27.72 1.99 15.91
CA THR A 14 -27.60 3.44 15.81
C THR A 14 -26.64 3.82 14.71
N HIS A 15 -26.95 4.88 13.98
CA HIS A 15 -26.09 5.40 12.91
C HIS A 15 -26.03 6.93 12.95
N LEU A 16 -24.87 7.50 12.60
CA LEU A 16 -24.67 8.94 12.54
C LEU A 16 -24.94 9.43 11.11
N VAL A 17 -26.02 10.18 10.94
CA VAL A 17 -26.53 10.55 9.61
C VAL A 17 -25.73 11.71 9.02
N THR A 18 -25.23 11.54 7.81
CA THR A 18 -24.48 12.57 7.09
C THR A 18 -25.39 13.44 6.22
N ARG A 19 -24.88 14.60 5.79
CA ARG A 19 -25.60 15.48 4.85
C ARG A 19 -25.85 14.81 3.48
N ALA A 20 -24.91 13.98 3.02
CA ALA A 20 -25.02 13.31 1.72
C ALA A 20 -26.16 12.28 1.73
N GLU A 21 -26.22 11.47 2.79
CA GLU A 21 -27.29 10.50 3.01
C GLU A 21 -28.68 11.12 3.03
N LEU A 22 -28.84 12.28 3.71
CA LEU A 22 -30.12 13.00 3.71
C LEU A 22 -30.49 13.55 2.34
N ALA A 23 -29.52 14.05 1.57
CA ALA A 23 -29.76 14.54 0.22
C ALA A 23 -30.24 13.43 -0.71
N ASP A 24 -29.68 12.23 -0.55
CA ASP A 24 -30.03 11.05 -1.34
C ASP A 24 -31.22 10.26 -0.77
N GLY A 25 -31.68 10.59 0.43
CA GLY A 25 -32.81 9.92 1.11
C GLY A 25 -32.50 8.50 1.57
N VAL A 26 -31.23 8.19 1.83
CA VAL A 26 -30.71 6.85 2.17
C VAL A 26 -29.98 6.85 3.51
N LEU A 27 -29.72 5.69 4.08
CA LEU A 27 -28.76 5.50 5.18
C LEU A 27 -27.71 4.47 4.77
N LEU A 28 -26.43 4.76 4.96
CA LEU A 28 -25.36 3.80 4.72
C LEU A 28 -25.44 2.68 5.75
N ALA A 29 -25.37 1.44 5.26
CA ALA A 29 -25.57 0.24 6.07
C ALA A 29 -24.46 -0.79 5.85
N ALA A 30 -23.28 -0.33 5.44
CA ALA A 30 -22.08 -1.15 5.35
C ALA A 30 -21.60 -1.60 6.72
N ASP A 31 -21.69 -0.70 7.71
CA ASP A 31 -21.14 -0.90 9.05
C ASP A 31 -22.23 -0.94 10.12
N ASP A 32 -22.62 0.23 10.64
CA ASP A 32 -23.50 0.38 11.81
C ASP A 32 -24.84 -0.35 11.69
N LEU A 33 -25.42 -0.35 10.48
CA LEU A 33 -26.74 -0.89 10.19
C LEU A 33 -26.64 -2.20 9.39
N ARG A 34 -25.48 -2.88 9.40
CA ARG A 34 -25.22 -4.05 8.55
C ARG A 34 -26.22 -5.20 8.73
N LEU A 35 -26.62 -5.48 9.97
CA LEU A 35 -27.67 -6.49 10.25
C LEU A 35 -29.02 -6.05 9.68
N TRP A 36 -29.36 -4.75 9.75
CA TRP A 36 -30.59 -4.21 9.15
C TRP A 36 -30.57 -4.28 7.64
N ALA A 37 -29.42 -4.04 7.00
CA ALA A 37 -29.29 -4.28 5.56
C ALA A 37 -29.56 -5.74 5.19
N ARG A 38 -29.06 -6.69 5.98
CA ARG A 38 -29.34 -8.11 5.74
C ARG A 38 -30.81 -8.47 5.91
N LEU A 39 -31.52 -7.86 6.88
CA LEU A 39 -32.95 -8.09 7.08
C LEU A 39 -33.84 -7.41 6.04
N ALA A 40 -33.42 -6.23 5.56
CA ALA A 40 -34.15 -5.43 4.58
C ALA A 40 -33.85 -5.81 3.12
N ASP A 41 -33.02 -6.83 2.89
CA ASP A 41 -32.78 -7.37 1.56
C ASP A 41 -34.06 -8.03 0.97
N GLY A 42 -34.20 -7.94 -0.35
CA GLY A 42 -35.34 -8.46 -1.10
C GLY A 42 -36.67 -7.76 -0.78
N ALA A 43 -37.53 -8.40 0.02
CA ALA A 43 -38.89 -7.91 0.27
C ALA A 43 -38.93 -6.64 1.14
N GLY A 44 -37.83 -6.29 1.81
CA GLY A 44 -37.75 -5.19 2.77
C GLY A 44 -38.43 -5.50 4.11
N VAL A 45 -38.27 -4.59 5.07
CA VAL A 45 -38.93 -4.64 6.39
C VAL A 45 -39.96 -3.51 6.49
N PRO A 46 -41.18 -3.75 7.01
CA PRO A 46 -42.14 -2.68 7.26
C PRO A 46 -41.55 -1.55 8.11
N LEU A 47 -41.93 -0.31 7.83
CA LEU A 47 -41.63 0.85 8.69
C LEU A 47 -42.90 1.21 9.48
N ALA A 48 -42.77 1.51 10.78
CA ALA A 48 -43.91 1.83 11.63
C ALA A 48 -44.71 3.07 11.14
N GLY A 49 -44.04 4.02 10.49
CA GLY A 49 -44.65 5.18 9.83
C GLY A 49 -45.38 4.89 8.50
N GLY A 50 -45.41 3.62 8.08
CA GLY A 50 -45.93 3.19 6.79
C GLY A 50 -44.83 2.98 5.74
N GLY A 51 -45.11 2.16 4.73
CA GLY A 51 -44.13 1.78 3.71
C GLY A 51 -43.16 0.69 4.17
N ARG A 52 -42.03 0.54 3.46
CA ARG A 52 -41.01 -0.49 3.74
C ARG A 52 -39.62 0.10 3.56
N VAL A 53 -38.70 -0.34 4.42
CA VAL A 53 -37.27 -0.12 4.26
C VAL A 53 -36.69 -1.27 3.45
N ARG A 54 -35.84 -0.98 2.47
CA ARG A 54 -35.18 -1.96 1.60
C ARG A 54 -33.69 -1.68 1.48
N THR A 55 -32.92 -2.73 1.24
CA THR A 55 -31.50 -2.58 0.91
C THR A 55 -31.29 -2.41 -0.58
N SER A 56 -30.45 -1.46 -0.95
CA SER A 56 -29.89 -1.30 -2.30
C SER A 56 -28.37 -1.42 -2.25
N VAL A 57 -27.77 -1.97 -3.30
CA VAL A 57 -26.30 -2.12 -3.46
C VAL A 57 -25.80 -1.54 -4.79
N GLU A 58 -26.64 -0.75 -5.49
CA GLU A 58 -26.32 -0.21 -6.81
C GLU A 58 -25.09 0.72 -6.81
N THR A 59 -24.80 1.34 -5.66
CA THR A 59 -23.65 2.22 -5.45
C THR A 59 -22.39 1.48 -4.98
N GLY A 60 -22.43 0.14 -4.91
CA GLY A 60 -21.33 -0.72 -4.45
C GLY A 60 -21.40 -1.07 -2.96
N GLU A 61 -21.87 -0.14 -2.11
CA GLU A 61 -22.09 -0.37 -0.69
C GLU A 61 -23.59 -0.52 -0.37
N PRO A 62 -23.95 -1.34 0.63
CA PRO A 62 -25.35 -1.50 1.03
C PRO A 62 -25.88 -0.23 1.69
N VAL A 63 -26.97 0.30 1.13
CA VAL A 63 -27.72 1.42 1.70
C VAL A 63 -29.15 1.00 2.01
N LEU A 64 -29.72 1.54 3.09
CA LEU A 64 -31.15 1.44 3.38
C LEU A 64 -31.90 2.58 2.71
N THR A 65 -32.96 2.21 1.99
CA THR A 65 -33.88 3.11 1.32
C THR A 65 -35.27 2.92 1.93
N GLY A 66 -36.02 4.00 2.11
CA GLY A 66 -37.37 3.97 2.67
C GLY A 66 -38.40 4.66 1.78
N PRO A 67 -39.66 4.76 2.24
CA PRO A 67 -40.68 5.55 1.55
C PRO A 67 -40.31 7.03 1.52
N GLU A 68 -40.95 7.79 0.62
CA GLU A 68 -40.76 9.24 0.52
C GLU A 68 -40.97 9.92 1.88
N GLY A 69 -39.99 10.74 2.29
CA GLY A 69 -40.03 11.46 3.56
C GLY A 69 -39.75 10.63 4.82
N TRP A 70 -39.29 9.38 4.72
CA TRP A 70 -39.04 8.54 5.91
C TRP A 70 -37.94 9.05 6.86
N LEU A 71 -37.06 9.93 6.36
CA LEU A 71 -36.04 10.64 7.14
C LEU A 71 -36.44 12.11 7.42
N ALA A 72 -37.70 12.49 7.19
CA ALA A 72 -38.15 13.85 7.45
C ALA A 72 -38.03 14.18 8.94
N GLY A 73 -37.30 15.24 9.26
CA GLY A 73 -37.04 15.67 10.65
C GLY A 73 -35.73 15.14 11.25
N VAL A 74 -34.93 14.41 10.47
CA VAL A 74 -33.52 14.12 10.80
C VAL A 74 -32.65 15.23 10.23
N GLU A 75 -31.82 15.82 11.08
CA GLU A 75 -30.82 16.81 10.68
C GLU A 75 -29.44 16.16 10.48
N PRO A 76 -28.54 16.75 9.68
CA PRO A 76 -27.18 16.26 9.55
C PRO A 76 -26.48 16.14 10.91
N GLU A 77 -25.63 15.14 11.06
CA GLU A 77 -24.83 14.83 12.26
C GLU A 77 -25.66 14.39 13.47
N GLN A 78 -26.96 14.11 13.28
CA GLN A 78 -27.78 13.47 14.31
C GLN A 78 -27.60 11.95 14.30
N ALA A 79 -27.62 11.36 15.49
CA ALA A 79 -27.72 9.92 15.63
C ALA A 79 -29.17 9.46 15.48
N VAL A 80 -29.40 8.52 14.58
CA VAL A 80 -30.70 7.83 14.43
C VAL A 80 -30.59 6.41 14.95
N ALA A 81 -31.64 5.96 15.64
CA ALA A 81 -31.79 4.61 16.12
C ALA A 81 -32.88 3.91 15.31
N LEU A 82 -32.55 2.75 14.74
CA LEU A 82 -33.51 1.83 14.11
C LEU A 82 -33.74 0.66 15.05
N ARG A 83 -34.95 0.58 15.60
CA ARG A 83 -35.42 -0.50 16.48
C ARG A 83 -36.32 -1.46 15.70
N LEU A 84 -36.09 -2.76 15.81
CA LEU A 84 -37.03 -3.76 15.31
C LEU A 84 -38.07 -4.06 16.39
N ARG A 85 -39.36 -3.82 16.11
CA ARG A 85 -40.47 -4.16 17.01
C ARG A 85 -41.68 -4.66 16.23
N GLY A 86 -42.25 -5.79 16.63
CA GLY A 86 -43.39 -6.42 15.97
C GLY A 86 -43.11 -6.73 14.51
N GLY A 87 -41.86 -7.02 14.14
CA GLY A 87 -41.43 -7.21 12.77
C GLY A 87 -41.42 -5.95 11.89
N ALA A 88 -41.47 -4.76 12.48
CA ALA A 88 -41.35 -3.47 11.79
C ALA A 88 -40.21 -2.63 12.37
N PHE A 89 -39.58 -1.79 11.55
CA PHE A 89 -38.63 -0.80 12.03
C PHE A 89 -39.33 0.43 12.59
N GLU A 90 -38.88 0.86 13.76
CA GLU A 90 -39.17 2.16 14.37
C GLU A 90 -37.89 3.02 14.27
N LEU A 91 -37.99 4.18 13.62
CA LEU A 91 -36.90 5.15 13.49
C LEU A 91 -37.11 6.28 14.49
N SER A 92 -36.07 6.62 15.25
CA SER A 92 -36.08 7.78 16.15
C SER A 92 -34.73 8.49 16.18
N VAL A 93 -34.73 9.80 16.39
CA VAL A 93 -33.51 10.57 16.70
C VAL A 93 -33.17 10.39 18.18
N VAL A 94 -31.90 10.15 18.49
CA VAL A 94 -31.43 9.84 19.85
C VAL A 94 -30.22 10.68 20.23
N ALA A 95 -30.10 10.98 21.53
CA ALA A 95 -28.89 11.54 22.13
C ALA A 95 -28.05 10.39 22.73
N LEU A 96 -26.72 10.51 22.68
CA LEU A 96 -25.79 9.43 23.05
C LEU A 96 -25.02 9.70 24.36
N ASP A 97 -25.43 10.71 25.12
CA ASP A 97 -24.64 11.25 26.24
C ASP A 97 -24.60 10.34 27.48
N ASP A 98 -25.46 9.32 27.57
CA ASP A 98 -25.66 8.47 28.76
C ASP A 98 -25.59 6.95 28.48
N VAL A 99 -24.75 6.52 27.53
CA VAL A 99 -24.64 5.07 27.24
C VAL A 99 -23.85 4.35 28.34
N PRO A 100 -24.40 3.28 28.96
CA PRO A 100 -23.68 2.47 29.94
C PRO A 100 -22.40 1.87 29.36
N ALA A 101 -21.26 2.27 29.93
CA ALA A 101 -19.93 1.85 29.48
C ALA A 101 -19.75 0.32 29.43
N GLU A 102 -20.42 -0.42 30.33
CA GLU A 102 -20.36 -1.89 30.36
C GLU A 102 -20.91 -2.54 29.08
N ARG A 103 -21.98 -1.99 28.48
CA ARG A 103 -22.55 -2.51 27.23
C ARG A 103 -21.61 -2.24 26.05
N ALA A 104 -21.09 -1.03 25.97
CA ALA A 104 -20.13 -0.65 24.95
C ALA A 104 -18.86 -1.51 25.03
N LEU A 105 -18.35 -1.75 26.25
CA LEU A 105 -17.19 -2.61 26.49
C LEU A 105 -17.47 -4.05 26.07
N ARG A 106 -18.65 -4.60 26.37
CA ARG A 106 -19.04 -5.95 25.95
C ARG A 106 -19.06 -6.09 24.43
N VAL A 107 -19.62 -5.12 23.71
CA VAL A 107 -19.62 -5.10 22.25
C VAL A 107 -18.17 -5.13 21.74
N VAL A 108 -17.33 -4.20 22.20
CA VAL A 108 -15.92 -4.14 21.80
C VAL A 108 -15.17 -5.44 22.07
N GLN A 109 -15.38 -6.04 23.24
CA GLN A 109 -14.72 -7.30 23.62
C GLN A 109 -15.09 -8.45 22.69
N GLU A 110 -16.39 -8.65 22.43
CA GLU A 110 -16.84 -9.73 21.54
C GLU A 110 -16.31 -9.52 20.11
N PHE A 111 -16.39 -8.29 19.57
CA PHE A 111 -15.84 -8.00 18.25
C PHE A 111 -14.32 -8.24 18.18
N GLY A 112 -13.58 -7.86 19.23
CA GLY A 112 -12.13 -8.07 19.30
C GLY A 112 -11.74 -9.55 19.37
N GLU A 113 -12.45 -10.34 20.18
CA GLU A 113 -12.23 -11.79 20.28
C GLU A 113 -12.51 -12.50 18.94
N GLN A 114 -13.66 -12.20 18.33
CA GLN A 114 -14.08 -12.79 17.05
C GLN A 114 -13.16 -12.36 15.89
N ALA A 115 -12.69 -11.12 15.88
CA ALA A 115 -11.72 -10.64 14.89
C ALA A 115 -10.39 -11.40 15.02
N LEU A 116 -9.91 -11.65 16.24
CA LEU A 116 -8.67 -12.40 16.45
C LEU A 116 -8.83 -13.89 16.07
N ASP A 117 -9.96 -14.51 16.38
CA ASP A 117 -10.23 -15.90 16.01
C ASP A 117 -10.41 -16.05 14.49
N THR A 118 -11.06 -15.09 13.83
CA THR A 118 -11.18 -15.07 12.37
C THR A 118 -9.82 -14.87 11.70
N LEU A 119 -8.95 -14.03 12.26
CA LEU A 119 -7.57 -13.88 11.78
C LEU A 119 -6.80 -15.21 11.86
N ARG A 120 -6.97 -15.98 12.94
CA ARG A 120 -6.36 -17.31 13.08
C ARG A 120 -6.90 -18.29 12.03
N ALA A 121 -8.21 -18.33 11.84
CA ALA A 121 -8.84 -19.16 10.81
C ALA A 121 -8.39 -18.77 9.40
N PHE A 122 -8.26 -17.48 9.11
CA PHE A 122 -7.71 -16.97 7.86
C PHE A 122 -6.26 -17.41 7.64
N ALA A 123 -5.42 -17.28 8.66
CA ALA A 123 -4.02 -17.72 8.60
C ALA A 123 -3.89 -19.23 8.32
N GLU A 124 -4.85 -20.03 8.77
CA GLU A 124 -4.93 -21.48 8.51
C GLU A 124 -5.62 -21.82 7.17
N GLY A 125 -6.11 -20.82 6.42
CA GLY A 125 -6.82 -21.01 5.15
C GLY A 125 -8.25 -21.53 5.32
N LEU A 126 -8.82 -21.45 6.52
CA LEU A 126 -10.20 -21.84 6.81
C LEU A 126 -11.20 -20.74 6.49
N GLU A 127 -10.77 -19.48 6.56
CA GLU A 127 -11.57 -18.31 6.19
C GLU A 127 -10.91 -17.57 5.01
N PRO A 128 -11.70 -17.04 4.05
CA PRO A 128 -11.16 -16.32 2.90
C PRO A 128 -10.77 -14.86 3.22
N SER A 129 -11.08 -14.36 4.41
CA SER A 129 -10.85 -12.97 4.82
C SER A 129 -10.41 -12.91 6.29
N PRO A 130 -9.50 -11.99 6.66
CA PRO A 130 -8.98 -11.90 8.03
C PRO A 130 -9.96 -11.24 9.02
N GLY A 131 -11.10 -10.71 8.55
CA GLY A 131 -12.09 -10.07 9.40
C GLY A 131 -13.40 -10.86 9.52
N VAL A 132 -14.10 -10.69 10.63
CA VAL A 132 -15.41 -11.30 10.89
C VAL A 132 -16.55 -10.42 10.35
N PRO A 133 -17.62 -10.97 9.72
CA PRO A 133 -18.77 -10.17 9.31
C PRO A 133 -19.48 -9.52 10.51
N ILE A 134 -19.80 -8.22 10.41
CA ILE A 134 -20.40 -7.45 11.52
C ILE A 134 -21.71 -8.05 11.99
N ASP A 135 -22.59 -8.41 11.05
CA ASP A 135 -23.90 -8.96 11.32
C ASP A 135 -23.84 -10.31 12.03
N VAL A 136 -22.79 -11.11 11.79
CA VAL A 136 -22.57 -12.38 12.51
C VAL A 136 -22.29 -12.11 13.98
N VAL A 137 -21.39 -11.17 14.30
CA VAL A 137 -21.06 -10.83 15.69
C VAL A 137 -22.28 -10.22 16.42
N VAL A 138 -23.03 -9.33 15.76
CA VAL A 138 -24.25 -8.76 16.33
C VAL A 138 -25.29 -9.84 16.63
N LEU A 139 -25.51 -10.79 15.71
CA LEU A 139 -26.44 -11.90 15.93
C LEU A 139 -26.00 -12.79 17.10
N GLU A 140 -24.71 -13.07 17.22
CA GLU A 140 -24.17 -13.86 18.33
C GLU A 140 -24.33 -13.14 19.68
N LEU A 141 -24.09 -11.83 19.73
CA LEU A 141 -24.39 -11.00 20.90
C LEU A 141 -25.87 -11.02 21.26
N LEU A 142 -26.77 -10.94 20.28
CA LEU A 142 -28.21 -11.03 20.51
C LEU A 142 -28.62 -12.40 21.05
N MET A 143 -27.93 -13.48 20.66
CA MET A 143 -28.17 -14.82 21.19
C MET A 143 -27.66 -14.98 22.63
N LYS A 144 -26.48 -14.43 22.95
CA LYS A 144 -25.82 -14.57 24.26
C LYS A 144 -26.35 -13.58 25.30
N ALA A 145 -26.66 -12.37 24.86
CA ALA A 145 -26.98 -11.20 25.69
C ALA A 145 -27.92 -10.23 24.96
N PRO A 146 -29.22 -10.56 24.80
CA PRO A 146 -30.20 -9.75 24.07
C PRO A 146 -30.29 -8.29 24.56
N GLU A 147 -30.03 -8.05 25.85
CA GLU A 147 -30.06 -6.73 26.47
C GLU A 147 -28.97 -5.78 25.96
N THR A 148 -27.94 -6.30 25.30
CA THR A 148 -26.80 -5.53 24.76
C THR A 148 -27.29 -4.43 23.82
N PHE A 149 -28.25 -4.75 22.95
CA PHE A 149 -28.81 -3.84 21.94
C PHE A 149 -30.25 -3.42 22.26
N ALA A 150 -30.73 -3.57 23.50
CA ALA A 150 -32.11 -3.21 23.85
C ALA A 150 -32.37 -1.70 23.85
N ASP A 151 -31.32 -0.89 23.99
CA ASP A 151 -31.33 0.57 23.89
C ASP A 151 -30.24 1.05 22.93
N PRO A 152 -30.35 2.29 22.42
CA PRO A 152 -29.31 2.87 21.57
C PRO A 152 -27.92 2.80 22.23
N LEU A 153 -26.94 2.33 21.45
CA LEU A 153 -25.50 2.45 21.72
C LEU A 153 -24.91 3.51 20.76
N PRO A 154 -23.66 3.98 20.97
CA PRO A 154 -22.95 4.70 19.92
C PRO A 154 -22.89 3.86 18.64
N PRO A 155 -22.83 4.49 17.46
CA PRO A 155 -22.64 3.76 16.21
C PRO A 155 -21.43 2.82 16.30
N LEU A 156 -21.55 1.63 15.69
CA LEU A 156 -20.55 0.56 15.82
C LEU A 156 -19.21 0.99 15.24
N ALA A 157 -19.19 1.65 14.08
CA ALA A 157 -17.96 2.04 13.41
C ALA A 157 -17.02 2.88 14.31
N PRO A 158 -17.44 4.03 14.89
CA PRO A 158 -16.59 4.80 15.81
C PRO A 158 -16.30 4.06 17.12
N LEU A 159 -17.23 3.25 17.63
CA LEU A 159 -17.02 2.46 18.84
C LEU A 159 -15.89 1.43 18.66
N LEU A 160 -15.90 0.70 17.54
CA LEU A 160 -14.90 -0.32 17.23
C LEU A 160 -13.55 0.31 16.84
N ALA A 161 -13.56 1.42 16.09
CA ALA A 161 -12.35 2.17 15.77
C ALA A 161 -11.61 2.66 17.04
N GLY A 162 -12.36 3.16 18.04
CA GLY A 162 -11.82 3.56 19.34
C GLY A 162 -11.18 2.41 20.13
N ALA A 163 -11.42 1.17 19.73
CA ALA A 163 -10.90 -0.04 20.36
C ALA A 163 -9.81 -0.75 19.54
N SER A 164 -9.13 -0.04 18.63
CA SER A 164 -8.05 -0.62 17.80
C SER A 164 -8.53 -1.74 16.87
N LEU A 165 -9.78 -1.65 16.40
CA LEU A 165 -10.34 -2.49 15.34
C LEU A 165 -10.55 -1.66 14.07
N GLU A 166 -10.52 -2.30 12.92
CA GLU A 166 -10.72 -1.67 11.62
C GLU A 166 -11.86 -2.34 10.84
N LEU A 167 -12.63 -1.52 10.13
CA LEU A 167 -13.77 -1.97 9.33
C LEU A 167 -13.38 -1.96 7.85
N ARG A 168 -13.69 -3.05 7.14
CA ARG A 168 -13.51 -3.13 5.68
C ARG A 168 -14.59 -4.01 5.07
N GLY A 169 -15.44 -3.43 4.21
CA GLY A 169 -16.47 -4.15 3.47
C GLY A 169 -17.49 -4.88 4.34
N GLY A 170 -17.93 -4.25 5.45
CA GLY A 170 -18.88 -4.84 6.40
C GLY A 170 -18.30 -5.98 7.25
N ARG A 171 -16.97 -6.04 7.36
CA ARG A 171 -16.23 -6.98 8.21
C ARG A 171 -15.34 -6.18 9.18
N VAL A 172 -15.07 -6.77 10.34
CA VAL A 172 -14.24 -6.19 11.38
C VAL A 172 -12.99 -7.04 11.55
N GLY A 173 -11.83 -6.41 11.47
CA GLY A 173 -10.54 -7.01 11.77
C GLY A 173 -9.82 -6.23 12.88
N ILE A 174 -8.73 -6.80 13.39
CA ILE A 174 -7.79 -6.00 14.19
C ILE A 174 -7.10 -4.97 13.30
N VAL A 175 -6.72 -3.81 13.82
CA VAL A 175 -5.94 -2.83 13.04
C VAL A 175 -4.68 -3.48 12.48
N GLY A 176 -4.42 -3.32 11.18
CA GLY A 176 -3.28 -3.95 10.52
C GLY A 176 -3.53 -5.38 10.01
N ALA A 177 -4.79 -5.81 9.98
CA ALA A 177 -5.15 -7.09 9.39
C ALA A 177 -4.75 -7.15 7.90
N PRO A 178 -4.28 -8.30 7.40
CA PRO A 178 -3.82 -8.46 6.03
C PRO A 178 -4.99 -8.64 5.06
N TRP A 179 -5.74 -7.57 4.80
CA TRP A 179 -6.92 -7.60 3.91
C TRP A 179 -6.60 -7.98 2.46
N GLU A 180 -5.36 -7.77 2.04
CA GLU A 180 -4.84 -8.16 0.72
C GLU A 180 -4.09 -9.50 0.86
N PRO A 181 -4.56 -10.60 0.25
CA PRO A 181 -3.92 -11.90 0.36
C PRO A 181 -2.45 -11.91 -0.08
N GLU A 182 -2.10 -11.07 -1.07
CA GLU A 182 -0.72 -10.92 -1.55
C GLU A 182 0.22 -10.42 -0.42
N SER A 183 -0.31 -9.62 0.51
CA SER A 183 0.45 -9.07 1.64
C SER A 183 0.93 -10.13 2.64
N VAL A 184 0.41 -11.37 2.55
CA VAL A 184 0.79 -12.52 3.37
C VAL A 184 1.24 -13.74 2.56
N ALA A 185 1.33 -13.59 1.23
CA ALA A 185 1.78 -14.67 0.37
C ALA A 185 3.17 -15.18 0.78
N GLY A 186 3.27 -16.50 0.95
CA GLY A 186 4.51 -17.19 1.36
C GLY A 186 4.76 -17.25 2.87
N LEU A 187 3.92 -16.63 3.70
CA LEU A 187 4.06 -16.69 5.16
C LEU A 187 3.41 -17.95 5.75
N ALA A 188 4.02 -18.49 6.81
CA ALA A 188 3.40 -19.54 7.62
C ALA A 188 2.22 -18.98 8.43
N PRO A 189 1.22 -19.79 8.84
CA PRO A 189 0.05 -19.32 9.59
C PRO A 189 0.40 -18.48 10.84
N LEU A 190 1.37 -18.91 11.64
CA LEU A 190 1.81 -18.15 12.81
C LEU A 190 2.45 -16.80 12.45
N ASP A 191 3.09 -16.70 11.29
CA ASP A 191 3.72 -15.46 10.82
C ASP A 191 2.70 -14.47 10.29
N VAL A 192 1.59 -14.94 9.70
CA VAL A 192 0.43 -14.09 9.37
C VAL A 192 -0.13 -13.42 10.62
N ILE A 193 -0.29 -14.19 11.71
CA ILE A 193 -0.78 -13.65 12.99
C ILE A 193 0.22 -12.65 13.58
N ARG A 194 1.52 -12.98 13.59
CA ARG A 194 2.57 -12.08 14.09
C ARG A 194 2.61 -10.77 13.31
N LEU A 195 2.56 -10.85 11.97
CA LEU A 195 2.54 -9.68 11.10
C LEU A 195 1.39 -8.74 11.47
N ALA A 196 0.17 -9.27 11.59
CA ALA A 196 -1.00 -8.48 11.93
C ALA A 196 -0.88 -7.85 13.33
N LEU A 197 -0.41 -8.60 14.33
CA LEU A 197 -0.22 -8.09 15.69
C LEU A 197 0.88 -7.01 15.79
N VAL A 198 1.97 -7.14 15.02
CA VAL A 198 3.01 -6.12 14.96
C VAL A 198 2.48 -4.87 14.26
N ARG A 199 1.80 -5.01 13.12
CA ARG A 199 1.15 -3.87 12.44
C ARG A 199 0.19 -3.14 13.37
N SER A 200 -0.65 -3.88 14.10
CA SER A 200 -1.56 -3.33 15.09
C SER A 200 -0.80 -2.49 16.11
N ALA A 201 0.21 -3.06 16.77
CA ALA A 201 1.00 -2.38 17.80
C ALA A 201 1.70 -1.10 17.28
N LEU A 202 2.22 -1.12 16.06
CA LEU A 202 2.89 0.05 15.45
C LEU A 202 1.90 1.15 15.05
N ARG A 203 0.73 0.78 14.48
CA ARG A 203 -0.28 1.73 13.99
C ARG A 203 -1.12 2.35 15.10
N THR A 204 -1.36 1.61 16.18
CA THR A 204 -2.16 2.08 17.32
C THR A 204 -1.28 2.54 18.47
N TYR A 205 0.02 2.77 18.23
CA TYR A 205 0.95 3.22 19.25
C TYR A 205 0.47 4.57 19.81
N GLY A 206 0.19 4.58 21.12
CA GLY A 206 0.04 5.79 21.92
C GLY A 206 1.33 6.05 22.71
N GLU A 207 1.62 7.31 23.00
CA GLU A 207 2.80 7.70 23.79
C GLU A 207 2.87 6.91 25.11
N GLY A 208 3.98 6.18 25.31
CA GLY A 208 4.21 5.34 26.49
C GLY A 208 3.65 3.91 26.41
N ALA A 209 3.09 3.48 25.27
CA ALA A 209 2.66 2.10 25.07
C ALA A 209 3.84 1.12 25.04
N ASP A 210 3.64 -0.08 25.58
CA ASP A 210 4.65 -1.14 25.63
C ASP A 210 4.76 -1.89 24.30
N LEU A 211 5.90 -1.76 23.63
CA LEU A 211 6.21 -2.43 22.36
C LEU A 211 6.94 -3.77 22.53
N SER A 212 7.24 -4.21 23.76
CA SER A 212 8.07 -5.40 24.03
C SER A 212 7.54 -6.65 23.35
N LYS A 213 6.22 -6.81 23.30
CA LYS A 213 5.57 -7.95 22.65
C LYS A 213 5.71 -7.91 21.13
N ALA A 214 5.57 -6.72 20.52
CA ALA A 214 5.75 -6.54 19.08
C ALA A 214 7.20 -6.82 18.68
N VAL A 215 8.17 -6.29 19.44
CA VAL A 215 9.61 -6.57 19.24
C VAL A 215 9.89 -8.07 19.40
N THR A 216 9.30 -8.72 20.40
CA THR A 216 9.41 -10.17 20.57
C THR A 216 8.88 -10.93 19.35
N TYR A 217 7.78 -10.50 18.74
CA TYR A 217 7.25 -11.14 17.53
C TYR A 217 8.14 -10.94 16.31
N LEU A 218 8.71 -9.75 16.14
CA LEU A 218 9.67 -9.46 15.09
C LEU A 218 10.92 -10.36 15.20
N SER A 219 11.48 -10.51 16.40
CA SER A 219 12.67 -11.34 16.64
C SER A 219 12.43 -12.86 16.49
N ARG A 220 11.20 -13.30 16.16
CA ARG A 220 10.84 -14.72 16.01
C ARG A 220 10.67 -15.16 14.56
N SER A 221 10.66 -14.22 13.60
CA SER A 221 10.55 -14.53 12.18
C SER A 221 11.17 -13.42 11.34
N ASP A 222 12.27 -13.75 10.65
CA ASP A 222 12.93 -12.84 9.71
C ASP A 222 11.99 -12.41 8.57
N ALA A 223 11.08 -13.30 8.15
CA ALA A 223 10.10 -13.00 7.11
C ALA A 223 9.09 -11.93 7.57
N VAL A 224 8.65 -11.98 8.84
CA VAL A 224 7.79 -10.94 9.42
C VAL A 224 8.57 -9.65 9.60
N LEU A 225 9.79 -9.74 10.13
CA LEU A 225 10.64 -8.58 10.32
C LEU A 225 10.94 -7.86 9.00
N GLU A 226 11.29 -8.58 7.95
CA GLU A 226 11.52 -8.01 6.62
C GLU A 226 10.27 -7.32 6.05
N ARG A 227 9.09 -7.93 6.17
CA ARG A 227 7.84 -7.31 5.69
C ARG A 227 7.54 -6.01 6.43
N ILE A 228 7.68 -5.99 7.76
CA ILE A 228 7.48 -4.79 8.56
C ILE A 228 8.57 -3.75 8.26
N ALA A 229 9.82 -4.16 8.09
CA ALA A 229 10.92 -3.29 7.68
C ALA A 229 10.65 -2.61 6.33
N ASP A 230 10.15 -3.35 5.34
CA ASP A 230 9.76 -2.80 4.03
C ASP A 230 8.57 -1.83 4.15
N GLU A 231 7.62 -2.11 5.05
CA GLU A 231 6.52 -1.18 5.36
C GLU A 231 7.03 0.11 6.00
N VAL A 232 7.96 0.00 6.95
CA VAL A 232 8.56 1.13 7.65
C VAL A 232 9.46 1.97 6.75
N GLU A 233 10.13 1.35 5.78
CA GLU A 233 10.88 2.11 4.77
C GLU A 233 9.93 2.87 3.83
N ARG A 234 8.77 2.31 3.49
CA ARG A 234 7.72 3.00 2.72
C ARG A 234 7.05 4.12 3.50
N GLU A 235 6.75 3.87 4.76
CA GLU A 235 6.06 4.78 5.67
C GLU A 235 6.92 4.93 6.93
N PRO A 236 7.89 5.86 6.92
CA PRO A 236 8.80 6.07 8.03
C PRO A 236 8.09 6.31 9.36
N LEU A 237 8.70 5.81 10.44
CA LEU A 237 8.16 5.93 11.79
C LEU A 237 8.06 7.40 12.22
N GLY A 238 6.95 7.75 12.88
CA GLY A 238 6.84 9.00 13.60
C GLY A 238 7.84 9.11 14.76
N PRO A 239 8.21 10.34 15.19
CA PRO A 239 9.29 10.55 16.17
C PRO A 239 9.03 9.85 17.51
N ALA A 240 7.80 9.89 18.01
CA ALA A 240 7.43 9.27 19.29
C ALA A 240 7.57 7.74 19.26
N LEU A 241 7.26 7.10 18.12
CA LEU A 241 7.40 5.66 17.95
C LEU A 241 8.88 5.27 17.76
N ALA A 242 9.64 6.06 17.00
CA ALA A 242 11.07 5.85 16.84
C ALA A 242 11.83 5.96 18.17
N GLU A 243 11.44 6.90 19.05
CA GLU A 243 12.03 7.04 20.39
C GLU A 243 11.67 5.88 21.33
N ALA A 244 10.47 5.33 21.19
CA ALA A 244 9.98 4.23 22.03
C ALA A 244 10.61 2.86 21.70
N LEU A 245 11.18 2.70 20.51
CA LEU A 245 11.78 1.43 20.09
C LEU A 245 13.10 1.16 20.84
N PRO A 246 13.26 -0.02 21.47
CA PRO A 246 14.44 -0.32 22.28
C PRO A 246 15.68 -0.54 21.40
N ARG A 247 16.68 0.35 21.49
CA ARG A 247 17.95 0.23 20.75
C ARG A 247 18.84 -0.95 21.16
N THR A 248 18.46 -1.69 22.21
CA THR A 248 19.12 -2.93 22.61
C THR A 248 18.62 -4.15 21.86
N GLU A 249 17.59 -4.01 21.03
CA GLU A 249 16.95 -5.11 20.30
C GLU A 249 17.28 -5.01 18.80
N PRO A 250 17.91 -6.04 18.18
CA PRO A 250 18.32 -6.01 16.78
C PRO A 250 17.16 -5.71 15.81
N ALA A 251 15.99 -6.29 16.05
CA ALA A 251 14.79 -6.06 15.24
C ALA A 251 14.35 -4.58 15.28
N ALA A 252 14.40 -3.96 16.45
CA ALA A 252 14.05 -2.54 16.61
C ALA A 252 15.06 -1.62 15.92
N LEU A 253 16.37 -1.92 16.04
CA LEU A 253 17.40 -1.20 15.30
C LEU A 253 17.21 -1.30 13.78
N LEU A 254 16.83 -2.47 13.25
CA LEU A 254 16.54 -2.62 11.83
C LEU A 254 15.34 -1.75 11.40
N LEU A 255 14.27 -1.69 12.19
CA LEU A 255 13.13 -0.80 11.88
C LEU A 255 13.55 0.67 11.87
N LEU A 256 14.37 1.09 12.83
CA LEU A 256 14.92 2.45 12.86
C LEU A 256 15.80 2.72 11.63
N ALA A 257 16.64 1.76 11.23
CA ALA A 257 17.47 1.87 10.04
C ALA A 257 16.62 2.03 8.78
N ARG A 258 15.57 1.22 8.63
CA ARG A 258 14.65 1.26 7.50
C ARG A 258 13.84 2.53 7.44
N SER A 259 13.43 3.04 8.60
CA SER A 259 12.80 4.35 8.71
C SER A 259 13.75 5.48 8.29
N ALA A 260 15.03 5.41 8.65
CA ALA A 260 16.03 6.39 8.25
C ALA A 260 16.30 6.33 6.74
N GLU A 261 16.41 5.12 6.17
CA GLU A 261 16.58 4.91 4.72
C GLU A 261 15.40 5.47 3.92
N GLY A 262 14.17 5.21 4.37
CA GLY A 262 12.95 5.76 3.75
C GLY A 262 12.89 7.30 3.77
N GLN A 263 13.62 7.94 4.69
CA GLN A 263 13.77 9.40 4.78
C GLN A 263 15.01 9.93 4.04
N GLY A 264 15.72 9.09 3.29
CA GLY A 264 16.94 9.47 2.58
C GLY A 264 18.17 9.61 3.48
N ARG A 265 18.12 9.20 4.75
CA ARG A 265 19.23 9.28 5.71
C ARG A 265 20.09 8.00 5.67
N SER A 266 20.62 7.64 4.50
CA SER A 266 21.31 6.34 4.30
C SER A 266 22.54 6.12 5.18
N PHE A 267 23.27 7.18 5.54
CA PHE A 267 24.41 7.07 6.47
C PHE A 267 23.99 6.65 7.88
N GLU A 268 22.92 7.26 8.40
CA GLU A 268 22.34 6.89 9.68
C GLU A 268 21.78 5.47 9.63
N ALA A 269 21.09 5.12 8.54
CA ALA A 269 20.59 3.77 8.31
C ALA A 269 21.73 2.73 8.33
N SER A 270 22.84 3.00 7.64
CA SER A 270 24.04 2.14 7.63
C SER A 270 24.67 1.98 9.02
N GLY A 271 24.71 3.05 9.82
CA GLY A 271 25.14 3.01 11.21
C GLY A 271 24.27 2.09 12.07
N LEU A 272 22.95 2.26 11.99
CA LEU A 272 21.96 1.45 12.72
C LEU A 272 21.98 -0.02 12.29
N VAL A 273 22.16 -0.31 10.99
CA VAL A 273 22.37 -1.68 10.49
C VAL A 273 23.63 -2.29 11.09
N SER A 274 24.72 -1.53 11.16
CA SER A 274 25.98 -2.00 11.76
C SER A 274 25.81 -2.30 13.26
N GLU A 275 25.07 -1.45 13.99
CA GLU A 275 24.70 -1.71 15.39
C GLU A 275 23.85 -2.98 15.52
N ALA A 276 22.84 -3.17 14.67
CA ALA A 276 22.01 -4.36 14.67
C ALA A 276 22.82 -5.65 14.44
N LEU A 277 23.74 -5.64 13.47
CA LEU A 277 24.63 -6.76 13.17
C LEU A 277 25.65 -7.02 14.28
N SER A 278 26.04 -6.00 15.05
CA SER A 278 26.90 -6.20 16.22
C SER A 278 26.21 -7.00 17.33
N LEU A 279 24.88 -6.87 17.44
CA LEU A 279 24.06 -7.59 18.42
C LEU A 279 23.58 -8.95 17.89
N ALA A 280 23.28 -9.04 16.59
CA ALA A 280 22.85 -10.25 15.91
C ALA A 280 23.53 -10.38 14.53
N PRO A 281 24.73 -10.99 14.48
CA PRO A 281 25.52 -11.08 13.24
C PRO A 281 24.83 -11.81 12.09
N GLU A 282 23.92 -12.74 12.39
CA GLU A 282 23.22 -13.57 11.40
C GLU A 282 21.83 -13.00 11.03
N LEU A 283 21.56 -11.72 11.34
CA LEU A 283 20.28 -11.09 11.02
C LEU A 283 20.17 -10.82 9.50
N ALA A 284 19.66 -11.80 8.76
CA ALA A 284 19.69 -11.83 7.30
C ALA A 284 19.14 -10.57 6.59
N PRO A 285 18.05 -9.91 7.05
CA PRO A 285 17.62 -8.64 6.45
C PRO A 285 18.66 -7.51 6.63
N ALA A 286 19.32 -7.43 7.79
CA ALA A 286 20.35 -6.43 8.07
C ALA A 286 21.65 -6.72 7.29
N GLU A 287 22.03 -7.99 7.11
CA GLU A 287 23.18 -8.36 6.27
C GLU A 287 22.99 -7.91 4.82
N ARG A 288 21.77 -8.03 4.28
CA ARG A 288 21.45 -7.57 2.93
C ARG A 288 21.56 -6.06 2.79
N ASP A 289 21.04 -5.31 3.76
CA ASP A 289 21.20 -3.85 3.77
C ASP A 289 22.68 -3.45 3.86
N ALA A 290 23.45 -4.10 4.74
CA ALA A 290 24.88 -3.85 4.86
C ALA A 290 25.63 -4.15 3.54
N ALA A 291 25.29 -5.24 2.86
CA ALA A 291 25.86 -5.60 1.57
C ALA A 291 25.52 -4.55 0.49
N GLU A 292 24.31 -4.02 0.48
CA GLU A 292 23.91 -2.96 -0.45
C GLU A 292 24.67 -1.64 -0.19
N TYR A 293 24.77 -1.21 1.07
CA TYR A 293 25.55 -0.02 1.41
C TYR A 293 27.04 -0.20 1.09
N ALA A 294 27.60 -1.39 1.32
CA ALA A 294 28.96 -1.71 0.94
C ALA A 294 29.15 -1.68 -0.58
N ALA A 295 28.15 -2.17 -1.33
CA ALA A 295 28.16 -2.16 -2.79
C ALA A 295 28.12 -0.74 -3.38
N CYS A 296 27.70 0.29 -2.64
CA CYS A 296 27.79 1.67 -3.13
C CYS A 296 29.25 2.13 -3.33
N ARG A 297 30.21 1.49 -2.65
CA ARG A 297 31.63 1.84 -2.75
C ARG A 297 32.27 1.08 -3.92
N THR A 298 32.81 1.81 -4.87
CA THR A 298 33.51 1.23 -6.03
C THR A 298 34.97 0.91 -5.71
N GLU A 299 35.61 0.05 -6.51
CA GLU A 299 37.03 -0.27 -6.34
C GLU A 299 37.95 0.93 -6.63
N PRO A 300 38.91 1.29 -5.73
CA PRO A 300 39.80 2.45 -5.90
C PRO A 300 40.58 2.50 -7.21
N GLY A 301 40.94 1.34 -7.76
CA GLY A 301 41.76 1.25 -8.97
C GLY A 301 40.99 1.11 -10.28
N ALA A 302 39.68 0.86 -10.25
CA ALA A 302 38.90 0.61 -11.45
C ALA A 302 38.71 1.91 -12.27
N PRO A 303 38.86 1.88 -13.60
CA PRO A 303 38.61 3.05 -14.46
C PRO A 303 37.11 3.42 -14.46
N LEU A 304 36.81 4.70 -14.69
CA LEU A 304 35.42 5.22 -14.61
C LEU A 304 34.41 4.44 -15.47
N PRO A 305 34.72 3.98 -16.70
CA PRO A 305 33.78 3.16 -17.49
C PRO A 305 33.34 1.86 -16.81
N GLU A 306 34.26 1.15 -16.14
CA GLU A 306 33.92 -0.07 -15.41
C GLU A 306 33.08 0.24 -14.16
N ARG A 307 33.34 1.38 -13.50
CA ARG A 307 32.57 1.83 -12.34
C ARG A 307 31.19 2.34 -12.75
N ALA A 308 31.04 2.93 -13.93
CA ALA A 308 29.77 3.42 -14.45
C ALA A 308 28.72 2.30 -14.56
N GLU A 309 29.08 1.14 -15.11
CA GLU A 309 28.16 0.00 -15.19
C GLU A 309 27.71 -0.48 -13.80
N HIS A 310 28.63 -0.45 -12.83
CA HIS A 310 28.31 -0.75 -11.44
C HIS A 310 27.38 0.30 -10.82
N LEU A 311 27.63 1.59 -11.02
CA LEU A 311 26.79 2.68 -10.53
C LEU A 311 25.36 2.59 -11.09
N PHE A 312 25.20 2.30 -12.38
CA PHE A 312 23.87 2.12 -12.96
C PHE A 312 23.12 0.94 -12.33
N ARG A 313 23.81 -0.17 -12.04
CA ARG A 313 23.21 -1.28 -11.28
C ARG A 313 22.82 -0.87 -9.86
N GLN A 314 23.61 -0.05 -9.17
CA GLN A 314 23.26 0.47 -7.84
C GLN A 314 22.03 1.39 -7.89
N LEU A 315 21.91 2.24 -8.91
CA LEU A 315 20.71 3.06 -9.12
C LEU A 315 19.46 2.20 -9.30
N LEU A 316 19.53 1.14 -10.10
CA LEU A 316 18.41 0.21 -10.25
C LEU A 316 18.06 -0.44 -8.91
N VAL A 317 19.04 -0.98 -8.18
CA VAL A 317 18.80 -1.57 -6.86
C VAL A 317 18.13 -0.56 -5.92
N TYR A 318 18.60 0.69 -5.92
CA TYR A 318 18.02 1.76 -5.13
C TYR A 318 16.57 2.09 -5.52
N ALA A 319 16.27 2.15 -6.82
CA ALA A 319 14.93 2.42 -7.33
C ALA A 319 13.92 1.32 -6.96
N TYR A 320 14.38 0.07 -6.81
CA TYR A 320 13.56 -1.06 -6.37
C TYR A 320 13.46 -1.21 -4.84
N ARG A 321 14.10 -0.33 -4.06
CA ARG A 321 13.92 -0.31 -2.61
C ARG A 321 12.47 0.05 -2.23
N PRO A 322 11.96 -0.44 -1.09
CA PRO A 322 10.57 -0.30 -0.71
C PRO A 322 9.99 1.11 -0.85
N ALA A 323 10.70 2.15 -0.41
CA ALA A 323 10.25 3.55 -0.47
C ALA A 323 9.91 4.04 -1.90
N ARG A 324 10.58 3.50 -2.92
CA ARG A 324 10.52 3.97 -4.31
C ARG A 324 9.83 3.00 -5.26
N ARG A 325 9.82 1.72 -4.89
CA ARG A 325 9.27 0.63 -5.69
C ARG A 325 7.87 0.90 -6.24
N ARG A 326 7.03 1.60 -5.46
CA ARG A 326 5.67 1.97 -5.88
C ARG A 326 5.65 2.80 -7.17
N LEU A 327 6.64 3.68 -7.38
CA LEU A 327 6.74 4.47 -8.61
C LEU A 327 6.86 3.55 -9.84
N ILE A 328 7.72 2.53 -9.75
CA ILE A 328 7.89 1.55 -10.83
C ILE A 328 6.62 0.69 -10.98
N GLU A 329 6.03 0.24 -9.88
CA GLU A 329 4.81 -0.58 -9.90
C GLU A 329 3.62 0.16 -10.51
N ASP A 330 3.46 1.45 -10.20
CA ASP A 330 2.42 2.31 -10.79
C ASP A 330 2.61 2.45 -12.30
N LEU A 331 3.85 2.67 -12.77
CA LEU A 331 4.17 2.71 -14.21
C LEU A 331 3.93 1.36 -14.88
N VAL A 332 4.34 0.25 -14.25
CA VAL A 332 4.11 -1.11 -14.76
C VAL A 332 2.61 -1.41 -14.87
N GLY A 333 1.80 -0.96 -13.90
CA GLY A 333 0.35 -1.12 -13.93
C GLY A 333 -0.35 -0.45 -15.12
N LEU A 334 0.28 0.56 -15.72
CA LEU A 334 -0.20 1.25 -16.91
C LEU A 334 0.30 0.64 -18.23
N SER A 335 1.20 -0.34 -18.16
CA SER A 335 2.00 -0.81 -19.29
C SER A 335 1.94 -2.34 -19.46
N VAL A 336 2.70 -2.86 -20.43
CA VAL A 336 3.00 -4.29 -20.55
C VAL A 336 4.26 -4.63 -19.75
N ARG A 337 4.30 -5.81 -19.11
CA ARG A 337 5.45 -6.22 -18.27
C ARG A 337 6.79 -6.22 -18.99
N VAL A 338 6.81 -6.51 -20.30
CA VAL A 338 8.06 -6.50 -21.09
C VAL A 338 8.71 -5.11 -21.19
N ALA A 339 7.96 -4.04 -20.92
CA ALA A 339 8.47 -2.67 -20.92
C ALA A 339 9.11 -2.25 -19.59
N GLU A 340 9.10 -3.11 -18.55
CA GLU A 340 9.60 -2.78 -17.21
C GLU A 340 10.98 -2.11 -17.18
N PRO A 341 12.01 -2.53 -17.96
CA PRO A 341 13.30 -1.84 -17.99
C PRO A 341 13.21 -0.36 -18.40
N ALA A 342 12.33 -0.02 -19.35
CA ALA A 342 12.11 1.36 -19.77
C ALA A 342 11.31 2.16 -18.72
N LEU A 343 10.45 1.49 -17.96
CA LEU A 343 9.69 2.12 -16.87
C LEU A 343 10.58 2.41 -15.66
N ALA A 344 11.54 1.52 -15.37
CA ALA A 344 12.59 1.77 -14.37
C ALA A 344 13.46 2.98 -14.77
N ASP A 345 13.80 3.13 -16.06
CA ASP A 345 14.49 4.34 -16.57
C ASP A 345 13.66 5.62 -16.33
N LEU A 346 12.36 5.61 -16.66
CA LEU A 346 11.47 6.73 -16.38
C LEU A 346 11.42 7.08 -14.88
N ALA A 347 11.35 6.07 -14.00
CA ALA A 347 11.42 6.29 -12.56
C ALA A 347 12.77 6.88 -12.12
N LEU A 348 13.88 6.40 -12.69
CA LEU A 348 15.22 6.90 -12.37
C LEU A 348 15.38 8.39 -12.68
N PHE A 349 14.93 8.81 -13.86
CA PHE A 349 15.26 10.13 -14.39
C PHE A 349 14.11 11.14 -14.34
N GLU A 350 12.88 10.74 -14.67
CA GLU A 350 11.74 11.67 -14.71
C GLU A 350 11.07 11.83 -13.33
N HIS A 351 11.22 10.86 -12.44
CA HIS A 351 10.90 11.00 -11.01
C HIS A 351 12.11 11.35 -10.14
N ASP A 352 13.24 11.66 -10.75
CA ASP A 352 14.45 12.15 -10.08
C ASP A 352 15.01 11.24 -8.96
N VAL A 353 14.81 9.93 -9.07
CA VAL A 353 15.40 8.96 -8.12
C VAL A 353 16.93 9.00 -8.15
N VAL A 354 17.55 9.41 -9.27
CA VAL A 354 19.00 9.70 -9.32
C VAL A 354 19.37 10.86 -8.39
N GLY A 355 18.56 11.93 -8.34
CA GLY A 355 18.75 13.04 -7.41
C GLY A 355 18.63 12.58 -5.95
N GLU A 356 17.59 11.80 -5.63
CA GLU A 356 17.43 11.22 -4.29
C GLU A 356 18.61 10.33 -3.88
N PHE A 357 19.13 9.52 -4.82
CA PHE A 357 20.31 8.68 -4.58
C PHE A 357 21.54 9.52 -4.25
N LEU A 358 21.76 10.60 -5.00
CA LEU A 358 22.86 11.53 -4.76
C LEU A 358 22.73 12.20 -3.39
N ASP A 359 21.55 12.72 -3.05
CA ASP A 359 21.29 13.35 -1.76
C ASP A 359 21.55 12.39 -0.59
N ALA A 360 21.18 11.11 -0.75
CA ALA A 360 21.31 10.11 0.30
C ALA A 360 22.71 9.46 0.39
N ARG A 361 23.41 9.29 -0.73
CA ARG A 361 24.59 8.40 -0.83
C ARG A 361 25.85 9.05 -1.39
N ALA A 362 25.83 10.34 -1.73
CA ALA A 362 27.00 11.02 -2.30
C ALA A 362 28.28 10.89 -1.47
N GLU A 363 28.23 10.85 -0.14
CA GLU A 363 29.47 10.72 0.67
C GLU A 363 30.14 9.32 0.56
N TRP A 364 29.48 8.32 -0.04
CA TRP A 364 30.10 7.03 -0.36
C TRP A 364 30.70 6.98 -1.78
N LEU A 365 30.39 7.98 -2.60
CA LEU A 365 30.83 8.08 -3.98
C LEU A 365 32.09 8.94 -4.09
N ARG A 366 32.79 8.79 -5.20
CA ARG A 366 33.89 9.69 -5.58
C ARG A 366 33.36 10.91 -6.31
N ASP A 367 34.15 11.98 -6.31
CA ASP A 367 33.81 13.23 -7.01
C ASP A 367 33.49 12.99 -8.50
N ASP A 368 34.28 12.16 -9.20
CA ASP A 368 34.06 11.85 -10.63
C ASP A 368 32.81 10.97 -10.87
N GLU A 369 32.40 10.19 -9.87
CA GLU A 369 31.16 9.39 -9.91
C GLU A 369 29.94 10.28 -9.65
N VAL A 370 30.04 11.22 -8.71
CA VAL A 370 29.01 12.24 -8.46
C VAL A 370 28.80 13.08 -9.71
N GLU A 371 29.88 13.58 -10.32
CA GLU A 371 29.82 14.34 -11.58
C GLU A 371 29.17 13.54 -12.71
N LEU A 372 29.46 12.23 -12.80
CA LEU A 372 28.88 11.35 -13.80
C LEU A 372 27.37 11.17 -13.61
N LEU A 373 26.92 10.88 -12.38
CA LEU A 373 25.50 10.73 -12.05
C LEU A 373 24.72 12.03 -12.27
N GLU A 374 25.32 13.17 -11.91
CA GLU A 374 24.79 14.50 -12.18
C GLU A 374 24.63 14.79 -13.69
N SER A 375 25.56 14.29 -14.51
CA SER A 375 25.44 14.32 -15.97
C SER A 375 24.28 13.43 -16.46
N TRP A 376 24.16 12.21 -15.92
CA TRP A 376 23.08 11.29 -16.28
C TRP A 376 21.71 11.85 -15.95
N ARG A 377 21.55 12.45 -14.77
CA ARG A 377 20.31 13.10 -14.30
C ARG A 377 19.75 14.13 -15.31
N ARG A 378 20.63 14.79 -16.08
CA ARG A 378 20.24 15.80 -17.08
C ARG A 378 20.12 15.25 -18.50
N THR A 379 20.41 13.97 -18.71
CA THR A 379 20.39 13.36 -20.03
C THR A 379 18.96 12.99 -20.42
N PRO A 380 18.41 13.53 -21.52
CA PRO A 380 17.01 13.30 -21.89
C PRO A 380 16.78 11.91 -22.49
N LEU A 381 15.58 11.36 -22.29
CA LEU A 381 15.10 10.17 -23.00
C LEU A 381 14.80 10.54 -24.45
N ARG A 382 15.30 9.73 -25.38
CA ARG A 382 15.17 10.01 -26.81
C ARG A 382 14.81 8.78 -27.62
N LEU A 383 14.27 9.01 -28.80
CA LEU A 383 13.94 7.99 -29.78
C LEU A 383 15.00 7.94 -30.88
N TRP A 384 15.89 6.96 -30.76
CA TRP A 384 17.05 6.78 -31.62
C TRP A 384 16.74 5.81 -32.76
N GLU A 385 17.08 6.17 -33.99
CA GLU A 385 17.05 5.26 -35.14
C GLU A 385 18.40 4.54 -35.28
N VAL A 386 18.39 3.22 -35.39
CA VAL A 386 19.58 2.45 -35.76
C VAL A 386 19.91 2.70 -37.22
N VAL A 387 21.08 3.27 -37.50
CA VAL A 387 21.52 3.64 -38.85
C VAL A 387 22.36 2.54 -39.47
N ALA A 388 23.27 1.98 -38.67
CA ALA A 388 24.22 0.98 -39.12
C ALA A 388 24.62 0.09 -37.94
N VAL A 389 24.94 -1.17 -38.25
CA VAL A 389 25.52 -2.13 -37.32
C VAL A 389 26.75 -2.74 -37.98
N THR A 390 27.93 -2.52 -37.40
CA THR A 390 29.22 -2.97 -37.95
C THR A 390 30.01 -3.70 -36.86
N GLY A 391 30.03 -5.02 -36.90
CA GLY A 391 30.70 -5.82 -35.85
C GLY A 391 30.02 -5.64 -34.50
N GLU A 392 30.75 -5.09 -33.52
CA GLU A 392 30.23 -4.77 -32.17
C GLU A 392 29.76 -3.31 -32.05
N GLU A 393 29.83 -2.54 -33.14
CA GLU A 393 29.45 -1.13 -33.15
C GLU A 393 28.04 -0.94 -33.71
N VAL A 394 27.25 -0.11 -33.03
CA VAL A 394 25.91 0.32 -33.45
C VAL A 394 25.94 1.83 -33.60
N THR A 395 25.68 2.32 -34.81
CA THR A 395 25.50 3.75 -35.05
C THR A 395 24.01 4.06 -34.96
N VAL A 396 23.65 4.94 -34.03
CA VAL A 396 22.30 5.45 -33.87
C VAL A 396 22.21 6.92 -34.29
N GLY A 397 21.03 7.41 -34.59
CA GLY A 397 20.85 8.84 -34.81
C GLY A 397 19.45 9.37 -34.61
N GLU A 398 19.39 10.69 -34.50
CA GLU A 398 18.18 11.49 -34.34
C GLU A 398 18.37 12.79 -35.12
N GLY A 399 17.61 12.97 -36.21
CA GLY A 399 17.83 14.08 -37.13
C GLY A 399 19.23 14.05 -37.77
N GLU A 400 20.02 15.10 -37.53
CA GLU A 400 21.40 15.21 -38.00
C GLU A 400 22.42 14.58 -37.03
N GLU A 401 22.02 14.33 -35.78
CA GLU A 401 22.89 13.76 -34.75
C GLU A 401 23.14 12.27 -35.02
N ARG A 402 24.41 11.87 -34.96
CA ARG A 402 24.84 10.47 -35.13
C ARG A 402 25.84 10.11 -34.04
N VAL A 403 25.59 8.99 -33.36
CA VAL A 403 26.42 8.49 -32.27
C VAL A 403 26.76 7.04 -32.54
N THR A 404 28.05 6.67 -32.42
CA THR A 404 28.48 5.27 -32.54
C THR A 404 28.76 4.73 -31.15
N LEU A 405 28.09 3.63 -30.83
CA LEU A 405 28.14 2.94 -29.56
C LEU A 405 28.84 1.61 -29.76
N ARG A 406 29.66 1.19 -28.79
CA ARG A 406 30.21 -0.17 -28.76
C ARG A 406 29.40 -1.01 -27.77
N ASP A 407 28.59 -1.92 -28.30
CA ASP A 407 27.71 -2.78 -27.50
C ASP A 407 27.55 -4.16 -28.16
N PRO A 408 28.22 -5.21 -27.64
CA PRO A 408 28.15 -6.56 -28.19
C PRO A 408 26.77 -7.22 -28.10
N LEU A 409 25.89 -6.81 -27.19
CA LEU A 409 24.55 -7.35 -27.05
C LEU A 409 23.58 -6.65 -27.99
N LEU A 410 23.61 -5.31 -28.01
CA LEU A 410 22.76 -4.50 -28.87
C LEU A 410 23.05 -4.76 -30.35
N SER A 411 24.33 -4.85 -30.74
CA SER A 411 24.73 -5.17 -32.13
C SER A 411 24.21 -6.51 -32.65
N ARG A 412 23.88 -7.46 -31.77
CA ARG A 412 23.29 -8.76 -32.16
C ARG A 412 21.77 -8.72 -32.32
N GLN A 413 21.11 -7.71 -31.77
CA GLN A 413 19.65 -7.60 -31.70
C GLN A 413 19.07 -6.45 -32.52
N ALA A 414 19.87 -5.41 -32.76
CA ALA A 414 19.51 -4.23 -33.51
C ALA A 414 19.67 -4.46 -35.01
N VAL A 415 18.73 -3.93 -35.79
CA VAL A 415 18.77 -3.90 -37.25
C VAL A 415 18.63 -2.44 -37.71
N PRO A 416 19.34 -2.01 -38.78
CA PRO A 416 19.10 -0.70 -39.36
C PRO A 416 17.62 -0.43 -39.63
N GLY A 417 17.14 0.74 -39.19
CA GLY A 417 15.73 1.15 -39.20
C GLY A 417 14.95 0.86 -37.91
N ASP A 418 15.51 0.08 -36.97
CA ASP A 418 14.92 -0.09 -35.64
C ASP A 418 14.86 1.28 -34.93
N LEU A 419 13.73 1.58 -34.28
CA LEU A 419 13.59 2.72 -33.38
C LEU A 419 13.72 2.26 -31.94
N MET A 420 14.61 2.90 -31.20
CA MET A 420 14.97 2.52 -29.84
C MET A 420 14.73 3.70 -28.89
N LEU A 421 13.87 3.47 -27.90
CA LEU A 421 13.67 4.40 -26.80
C LEU A 421 14.74 4.12 -25.73
N THR A 422 15.69 5.05 -25.56
CA THR A 422 16.77 4.90 -24.57
C THR A 422 17.51 6.23 -24.32
N ARG A 423 18.26 6.29 -23.22
CA ARG A 423 19.22 7.37 -22.91
C ARG A 423 20.62 6.91 -23.27
N LEU A 424 21.37 7.80 -23.92
CA LEU A 424 22.80 7.60 -24.14
C LEU A 424 23.56 8.28 -22.99
N LEU A 425 23.87 7.50 -21.96
CA LEU A 425 24.51 7.96 -20.74
C LEU A 425 26.04 7.92 -20.90
N GLY A 426 26.76 8.89 -20.35
CA GLY A 426 28.23 8.84 -20.38
C GLY A 426 28.80 7.73 -19.51
N ASP A 427 29.91 7.10 -19.87
CA ASP A 427 30.67 6.19 -18.99
C ASP A 427 32.00 6.80 -18.51
N GLY A 428 32.23 8.08 -18.83
CA GLY A 428 33.50 8.79 -18.62
C GLY A 428 34.45 8.75 -19.82
N SER A 429 34.25 7.83 -20.76
CA SER A 429 35.00 7.73 -22.02
C SER A 429 34.16 8.06 -23.25
N GLY A 430 32.84 7.86 -23.18
CA GLY A 430 31.91 8.16 -24.25
C GLY A 430 30.46 7.83 -23.87
N PRO A 431 29.52 7.97 -24.82
CA PRO A 431 28.14 7.56 -24.64
C PRO A 431 28.00 6.04 -24.62
N HIS A 432 27.12 5.55 -23.75
CA HIS A 432 26.86 4.14 -23.50
C HIS A 432 25.36 3.91 -23.20
N VAL A 433 24.92 2.67 -23.38
CA VAL A 433 23.56 2.22 -23.08
C VAL A 433 23.65 1.22 -21.95
N PHE A 434 23.29 1.63 -20.72
CA PHE A 434 23.34 0.74 -19.56
C PHE A 434 22.04 -0.06 -19.35
N GLY A 435 20.90 0.48 -19.79
CA GLY A 435 19.60 -0.19 -19.73
C GLY A 435 19.35 -1.08 -20.94
N HIS A 436 18.15 -1.68 -21.00
CA HIS A 436 17.70 -2.39 -22.20
C HIS A 436 16.89 -1.42 -23.07
N PRO A 437 17.36 -1.03 -24.27
CA PRO A 437 16.58 -0.18 -25.16
C PRO A 437 15.25 -0.83 -25.51
N PHE A 438 14.17 -0.06 -25.45
CA PHE A 438 12.86 -0.56 -25.83
C PHE A 438 12.60 -0.26 -27.31
N LYS A 439 12.24 -1.29 -28.08
CA LYS A 439 11.91 -1.11 -29.51
C LYS A 439 10.53 -0.49 -29.67
N VAL A 440 10.46 0.59 -30.43
CA VAL A 440 9.21 1.29 -30.76
C VAL A 440 8.83 0.98 -32.20
N ASP A 441 7.55 0.68 -32.43
CA ASP A 441 7.03 0.48 -33.78
C ASP A 441 7.19 1.77 -34.60
N PRO A 442 7.84 1.73 -35.78
CA PRO A 442 7.94 2.88 -36.68
C PRO A 442 6.61 3.57 -37.00
N ALA A 443 5.49 2.83 -37.05
CA ALA A 443 4.17 3.40 -37.28
C ALA A 443 3.71 4.36 -36.15
N ARG A 444 4.32 4.25 -34.97
CA ARG A 444 4.01 5.06 -33.78
C ARG A 444 5.15 6.01 -33.39
N ALA A 445 6.12 6.20 -34.27
CA ALA A 445 7.29 7.05 -34.00
C ALA A 445 6.90 8.50 -33.65
N GLU A 446 6.00 9.11 -34.42
CA GLU A 446 5.54 10.49 -34.17
C GLU A 446 4.74 10.61 -32.87
N GLU A 447 3.92 9.61 -32.52
CA GLU A 447 3.21 9.56 -31.24
C GLU A 447 4.23 9.52 -30.09
N MET A 448 5.25 8.66 -30.18
CA MET A 448 6.30 8.58 -29.16
C MET A 448 7.11 9.88 -29.08
N ARG A 449 7.54 10.46 -30.21
CA ARG A 449 8.28 11.74 -30.22
C ARG A 449 7.48 12.88 -29.56
N ALA A 450 6.16 12.91 -29.77
CA ALA A 450 5.29 13.89 -29.12
C ALA A 450 5.24 13.70 -27.59
N LEU A 451 5.29 12.45 -27.10
CA LEU A 451 5.35 12.14 -25.67
C LEU A 451 6.70 12.47 -25.03
N LEU A 452 7.77 12.51 -25.82
CA LEU A 452 9.12 12.87 -25.37
C LEU A 452 9.40 14.38 -25.42
N ALA A 453 8.40 15.19 -25.77
CA ALA A 453 8.52 16.64 -25.70
C ALA A 453 8.64 17.09 -24.24
N ASP A 454 9.55 18.02 -23.96
CA ASP A 454 9.83 18.52 -22.61
C ASP A 454 8.65 19.34 -22.04
N PRO A 455 8.15 19.03 -20.81
CA PRO A 455 8.55 17.94 -19.92
C PRO A 455 7.94 16.58 -20.31
N VAL A 456 8.73 15.52 -20.16
CA VAL A 456 8.27 14.15 -20.38
C VAL A 456 7.28 13.76 -19.28
N ASP A 457 6.08 13.32 -19.67
CA ASP A 457 5.12 12.72 -18.75
C ASP A 457 5.37 11.19 -18.67
N PRO A 458 5.96 10.67 -17.57
CA PRO A 458 6.31 9.26 -17.47
C PRO A 458 5.08 8.34 -17.50
N TYR A 459 3.92 8.80 -17.02
CA TYR A 459 2.68 8.01 -17.05
C TYR A 459 2.10 7.92 -18.47
N ALA A 460 2.20 8.99 -19.26
CA ALA A 460 1.79 8.98 -20.65
C ALA A 460 2.69 8.05 -21.50
N VAL A 461 4.01 8.07 -21.27
CA VAL A 461 4.96 7.14 -21.90
C VAL A 461 4.67 5.69 -21.46
N ALA A 462 4.39 5.43 -20.18
CA ALA A 462 4.02 4.10 -19.72
C ALA A 462 2.75 3.57 -20.40
N ALA A 463 1.71 4.41 -20.49
CA ALA A 463 0.44 4.07 -21.13
C ALA A 463 0.57 3.80 -22.64
N PHE A 464 1.56 4.40 -23.32
CA PHE A 464 1.84 4.15 -24.73
C PHE A 464 2.08 2.67 -25.03
N PHE A 465 2.79 1.96 -24.15
CA PHE A 465 3.18 0.56 -24.35
C PHE A 465 2.05 -0.45 -24.16
N ARG A 466 0.96 -0.06 -23.49
CA ARG A 466 -0.22 -0.92 -23.32
C ARG A 466 -1.01 -1.13 -24.61
N ARG A 467 -0.91 -0.18 -25.55
CA ARG A 467 -1.62 -0.24 -26.82
C ARG A 467 -0.91 -1.21 -27.77
N PRO A 468 -1.57 -2.25 -28.29
CA PRO A 468 -0.97 -3.08 -29.33
C PRO A 468 -0.66 -2.22 -30.57
N PRO A 469 0.40 -2.56 -31.32
CA PRO A 469 0.60 -1.98 -32.64
C PRO A 469 -0.63 -2.26 -33.52
N ALA A 470 -1.08 -1.25 -34.26
CA ALA A 470 -2.32 -1.27 -35.04
C ALA A 470 -2.26 -2.21 -36.25
#